data_AF-A0A9D5K0I4-F1
#
_entry.id   AF-A0A9D5K0I4-F1
#
_cell.length_a   1.000
_cell.length_b   1.000
_cell.length_c   1.000
_cell.angle_alpha   90.00
_cell.angle_beta   90.00
_cell.angle_gamma   90.00
#
_symmetry.space_group_name_H-M   'P 1'
#
loop_
_entity.id
_entity.type
_entity.pdbx_description
1 polymer ?
#
loop_
_entity_poly.entity_id
_entity_poly.type
_entity_poly.pdbx_seq_one_letter_code
_entity_poly.pdbx_strand_id
1 'polypeptide(L)'
;MSYEKITKDILVRYEGNPVLKPDDFPTKMRAVYNSTAVKTEDGRYVMFCRVNQLNHKTLLWAADSTDGLDWTPRSEPFEMPNDPVWNEAASTVYYDPRITRIDGEYKILVAVQSTSECRVAMFRSNDLNEIEFVNYLGAPDNRNMVIFPEKSKDGRYMRLERPNLPAKGGKGDIWLSHSPDLIHWGDARRVFRTSQAWNYTLGGLGPSTVPYRTSEGWLIIFHAIMNNCTTREYSVGAALLDLDEPWKVLHFTKHPILYPRADYEMTGLVEHVCFPCGKIVEDDGTVKVYYGAADTVQCVATGTLDDILFACKNW
;
A
#
# COMPACT_ATOMS: atom_id res chain seq x y z
N MET A 1 0.51 -3.95 32.96
CA MET A 1 0.01 -4.64 31.75
C MET A 1 -1.21 -5.44 32.18
N SER A 2 -2.39 -5.12 31.67
CA SER A 2 -3.59 -5.95 31.81
C SER A 2 -3.55 -7.04 30.73
N TYR A 3 -4.05 -8.23 31.05
CA TYR A 3 -4.26 -9.28 30.06
C TYR A 3 -5.42 -8.90 29.14
N GLU A 4 -5.19 -8.95 27.82
CA GLU A 4 -6.21 -8.71 26.80
C GLU A 4 -6.52 -10.04 26.09
N LYS A 5 -7.81 -10.37 26.00
CA LYS A 5 -8.27 -11.63 25.40
C LYS A 5 -8.63 -11.41 23.94
N ILE A 6 -7.70 -11.69 23.04
CA ILE A 6 -7.92 -11.67 21.57
C ILE A 6 -8.30 -13.09 21.13
N THR A 7 -9.50 -13.27 20.57
CA THR A 7 -10.04 -14.61 20.25
C THR A 7 -10.41 -14.81 18.79
N LYS A 8 -10.24 -13.79 17.95
CA LYS A 8 -10.66 -13.80 16.55
C LYS A 8 -9.55 -13.20 15.70
N ASP A 9 -9.28 -13.78 14.54
CA ASP A 9 -8.48 -13.12 13.52
C ASP A 9 -9.38 -12.16 12.71
N ILE A 10 -8.93 -10.93 12.48
CA ILE A 10 -9.67 -9.94 11.68
C ILE A 10 -9.49 -10.17 10.19
N LEU A 11 -8.24 -10.45 9.78
CA LEU A 11 -7.92 -10.88 8.43
C LEU A 11 -7.48 -12.33 8.45
N VAL A 12 -8.15 -13.14 7.65
CA VAL A 12 -7.87 -14.56 7.45
C VAL A 12 -7.14 -14.72 6.12
N ARG A 13 -6.03 -15.46 6.12
CA ARG A 13 -5.26 -15.73 4.90
C ARG A 13 -6.11 -16.56 3.94
N TYR A 14 -6.06 -16.22 2.65
CA TYR A 14 -6.62 -17.10 1.63
C TYR A 14 -5.84 -18.41 1.58
N GLU A 15 -6.56 -19.53 1.57
CA GLU A 15 -5.96 -20.87 1.57
C GLU A 15 -5.11 -21.13 0.32
N GLY A 16 -5.50 -20.55 -0.82
CA GLY A 16 -4.75 -20.64 -2.08
C GLY A 16 -3.53 -19.74 -2.18
N ASN A 17 -3.13 -19.03 -1.10
CA ASN A 17 -1.93 -18.21 -1.13
C ASN A 17 -0.66 -19.03 -1.43
N PRO A 18 0.33 -18.46 -2.13
CA PRO A 18 0.31 -17.13 -2.76
C PRO A 18 -0.51 -17.08 -4.06
N VAL A 19 -1.22 -15.96 -4.28
CA VAL A 19 -2.07 -15.72 -5.46
C VAL A 19 -1.30 -15.34 -6.72
N LEU A 20 -0.07 -14.86 -6.58
CA LEU A 20 0.87 -14.68 -7.67
C LEU A 20 2.29 -15.04 -7.21
N LYS A 21 3.01 -15.75 -8.08
CA LYS A 21 4.36 -16.26 -7.90
C LYS A 21 5.25 -15.83 -9.07
N PRO A 22 6.58 -15.83 -8.90
CA PRO A 22 7.50 -15.43 -9.97
C PRO A 22 7.36 -16.26 -11.25
N ASP A 23 7.01 -17.54 -11.10
CA ASP A 23 6.86 -18.50 -12.20
C ASP A 23 5.56 -18.31 -13.01
N ASP A 24 4.62 -17.49 -12.53
CA ASP A 24 3.36 -17.22 -13.24
C ASP A 24 3.54 -16.21 -14.38
N PHE A 25 4.66 -15.48 -14.41
CA PHE A 25 4.95 -14.46 -15.40
C PHE A 25 5.56 -15.09 -16.68
N PRO A 26 5.31 -14.50 -17.87
CA PRO A 26 5.79 -15.05 -19.14
C PRO A 26 7.32 -15.00 -19.30
N THR A 27 8.00 -14.20 -18.47
CA THR A 27 9.45 -14.17 -18.37
C THR A 27 9.85 -14.57 -16.95
N LYS A 28 10.96 -15.29 -16.83
CA LYS A 28 11.48 -15.75 -15.53
C LYS A 28 11.73 -14.57 -14.58
N MET A 29 10.95 -14.50 -13.51
CA MET A 29 11.09 -13.50 -12.46
C MET A 29 11.76 -14.08 -11.22
N ARG A 30 12.27 -13.19 -10.38
CA ARG A 30 12.81 -13.49 -9.05
C ARG A 30 11.75 -13.41 -7.96
N ALA A 31 10.85 -12.43 -8.06
CA ALA A 31 9.88 -12.11 -7.02
C ALA A 31 8.72 -11.28 -7.60
N VAL A 32 7.53 -11.39 -6.99
CA VAL A 32 6.35 -10.53 -7.22
C VAL A 32 5.71 -10.23 -5.87
N TYR A 33 5.61 -8.97 -5.47
CA TYR A 33 5.15 -8.60 -4.12
C TYR A 33 4.79 -7.12 -4.10
N ASN A 34 4.18 -6.65 -3.00
CA ASN A 34 3.80 -5.25 -2.81
C ASN A 34 2.98 -4.68 -3.98
N SER A 35 2.13 -5.53 -4.56
CA SER A 35 1.26 -5.21 -5.69
C SER A 35 -0.06 -4.64 -5.19
N THR A 36 -0.66 -3.73 -5.95
CA THR A 36 -1.99 -3.15 -5.64
C THR A 36 -3.01 -3.63 -6.64
N ALA A 37 -4.21 -3.98 -6.18
CA ALA A 37 -5.32 -4.32 -7.03
C ALA A 37 -6.46 -3.29 -6.90
N VAL A 38 -7.21 -3.13 -7.98
CA VAL A 38 -8.44 -2.33 -8.05
C VAL A 38 -9.52 -3.13 -8.77
N LYS A 39 -10.77 -2.95 -8.34
CA LYS A 39 -11.96 -3.42 -9.08
C LYS A 39 -12.48 -2.28 -9.93
N THR A 40 -12.63 -2.52 -11.23
CA THR A 40 -13.15 -1.55 -12.19
C THR A 40 -14.68 -1.50 -12.14
N GLU A 41 -15.29 -0.45 -12.70
CA GLU A 41 -16.76 -0.32 -12.73
C GLU A 41 -17.45 -1.43 -13.53
N ASP A 42 -16.77 -1.97 -14.55
CA ASP A 42 -17.24 -3.12 -15.33
C ASP A 42 -16.99 -4.47 -14.62
N GLY A 43 -16.52 -4.46 -13.38
CA GLY A 43 -16.38 -5.64 -12.51
C GLY A 43 -15.09 -6.42 -12.68
N ARG A 44 -14.18 -6.01 -13.56
CA ARG A 44 -12.84 -6.63 -13.70
C ARG A 44 -11.95 -6.29 -12.51
N TYR A 45 -11.02 -7.18 -12.20
CA TYR A 45 -9.96 -6.93 -11.24
C TYR A 45 -8.66 -6.75 -12.00
N VAL A 46 -7.96 -5.66 -11.71
CA VAL A 46 -6.65 -5.38 -12.31
C VAL A 46 -5.66 -5.13 -11.19
N MET A 47 -4.54 -5.86 -11.20
CA MET A 47 -3.44 -5.70 -10.27
C MET A 47 -2.24 -5.09 -10.98
N PHE A 48 -1.65 -4.07 -10.37
CA PHE A 48 -0.35 -3.54 -10.76
C PHE A 48 0.71 -4.17 -9.86
N CYS A 49 1.52 -5.03 -10.46
CA CYS A 49 2.51 -5.84 -9.83
C CYS A 49 3.88 -5.17 -9.85
N ARG A 50 4.52 -5.06 -8.68
CA ARG A 50 5.97 -4.87 -8.60
C ARG A 50 6.59 -6.25 -8.77
N VAL A 51 7.36 -6.43 -9.84
CA VAL A 51 8.09 -7.68 -10.11
C VAL A 51 9.58 -7.43 -10.21
N ASN A 52 10.39 -8.35 -9.69
CA ASN A 52 11.83 -8.28 -9.81
C ASN A 52 12.35 -9.31 -10.81
N GLN A 53 13.19 -8.85 -11.73
CA GLN A 53 13.99 -9.72 -12.58
C GLN A 53 15.16 -10.34 -11.79
N LEU A 54 15.78 -11.37 -12.37
CA LEU A 54 16.93 -12.06 -11.77
C LEU A 54 18.15 -11.13 -11.58
N ASN A 55 18.27 -10.08 -12.40
CA ASN A 55 19.31 -9.04 -12.33
C ASN A 55 18.96 -7.90 -11.34
N HIS A 56 17.94 -8.08 -10.50
CA HIS A 56 17.44 -7.11 -9.52
C HIS A 56 16.75 -5.86 -10.10
N LYS A 57 16.61 -5.73 -11.42
CA LYS A 57 15.75 -4.68 -11.98
C LYS A 57 14.30 -4.94 -11.60
N THR A 58 13.58 -3.86 -11.28
CA THR A 58 12.14 -3.91 -11.03
C THR A 58 11.39 -3.54 -12.30
N LEU A 59 10.29 -4.23 -12.56
CA LEU A 59 9.32 -3.88 -13.57
C LEU A 59 7.96 -3.63 -12.91
N LEU A 60 7.14 -2.80 -13.54
CA LEU A 60 5.73 -2.65 -13.21
C LEU A 60 4.96 -3.45 -14.25
N TRP A 61 4.10 -4.36 -13.80
CA TRP A 61 3.40 -5.31 -14.67
C TRP A 61 1.92 -5.33 -14.31
N ALA A 62 1.02 -5.58 -15.25
CA ALA A 62 -0.40 -5.79 -14.94
C ALA A 62 -0.80 -7.27 -14.93
N ALA A 63 -1.65 -7.66 -13.99
CA ALA A 63 -2.34 -8.94 -14.01
C ALA A 63 -3.84 -8.72 -13.93
N ASP A 64 -4.61 -9.53 -14.66
CA ASP A 64 -6.06 -9.46 -14.71
C ASP A 64 -6.69 -10.64 -13.98
N SER A 65 -7.86 -10.42 -13.38
CA SER A 65 -8.64 -11.43 -12.69
C SER A 65 -10.13 -11.14 -12.80
N THR A 66 -10.96 -12.19 -12.73
CA THR A 66 -12.43 -12.10 -12.72
C THR A 66 -13.01 -12.13 -11.31
N ASP A 67 -12.25 -12.60 -10.32
CA ASP A 67 -12.72 -12.78 -8.94
C ASP A 67 -11.79 -12.12 -7.89
N GLY A 68 -10.64 -11.63 -8.33
CA GLY A 68 -9.61 -11.03 -7.48
C GLY A 68 -8.78 -12.06 -6.69
N LEU A 69 -8.88 -13.35 -7.01
CA LEU A 69 -8.14 -14.45 -6.38
C LEU A 69 -7.24 -15.16 -7.40
N ASP A 70 -7.78 -15.49 -8.57
CA ASP A 70 -7.05 -16.13 -9.67
C ASP A 70 -6.56 -15.07 -10.66
N TRP A 71 -5.24 -14.89 -10.76
CA TRP A 71 -4.62 -13.81 -11.53
C TRP A 71 -3.86 -14.34 -12.74
N THR A 72 -3.98 -13.65 -13.87
CA THR A 72 -3.21 -13.91 -15.08
C THR A 72 -2.36 -12.68 -15.42
N PRO A 73 -1.02 -12.75 -15.31
CA PRO A 73 -0.15 -11.68 -15.79
C PRO A 73 -0.34 -11.43 -17.29
N ARG A 74 -0.31 -10.15 -17.68
CA ARG A 74 -0.32 -9.76 -19.11
C ARG A 74 0.98 -10.18 -19.79
N SER A 75 1.00 -10.13 -21.13
CA SER A 75 2.16 -10.60 -21.92
C SER A 75 3.42 -9.77 -21.73
N GLU A 76 3.29 -8.47 -21.46
CA GLU A 76 4.40 -7.52 -21.36
C GLU A 76 4.23 -6.61 -20.13
N PRO A 77 5.35 -6.07 -19.57
CA PRO A 77 5.28 -5.05 -18.53
C PRO A 77 4.77 -3.72 -19.09
N PHE A 78 4.43 -2.79 -18.19
CA PHE A 78 4.16 -1.41 -18.60
C PHE A 78 5.42 -0.74 -19.15
N GLU A 79 5.24 0.08 -20.18
CA GLU A 79 6.27 0.98 -20.64
C GLU A 79 6.52 2.08 -19.60
N MET A 80 7.79 2.26 -19.23
CA MET A 80 8.21 3.30 -18.29
C MET A 80 8.88 4.46 -19.04
N PRO A 81 8.89 5.68 -18.48
CA PRO A 81 9.62 6.80 -19.07
C PRO A 81 11.09 6.46 -19.26
N ASN A 82 11.72 7.11 -20.24
CA ASN A 82 13.13 6.88 -20.57
C ASN A 82 13.82 8.21 -20.96
N ASP A 83 13.59 9.23 -20.15
CA ASP A 83 14.29 10.51 -20.23
C ASP A 83 15.36 10.62 -19.12
N PRO A 84 16.31 11.56 -19.20
CA PRO A 84 17.37 11.70 -18.21
C PRO A 84 16.88 11.89 -16.77
N VAL A 85 15.75 12.60 -16.55
CA VAL A 85 15.22 12.87 -15.22
C VAL A 85 14.66 11.58 -14.62
N TRP A 86 13.90 10.81 -15.40
CA TRP A 86 13.43 9.50 -14.96
C TRP A 86 14.58 8.54 -14.67
N ASN A 87 15.55 8.46 -15.57
CA ASN A 87 16.68 7.53 -15.45
C ASN A 87 17.55 7.84 -14.22
N GLU A 88 17.65 9.11 -13.81
CA GLU A 88 18.31 9.50 -12.57
C GLU A 88 17.46 9.11 -11.34
N ALA A 89 16.18 9.50 -11.31
CA ALA A 89 15.29 9.30 -10.18
C ALA A 89 14.97 7.82 -9.91
N ALA A 90 14.91 6.99 -10.95
CA ALA A 90 14.62 5.56 -10.88
C ALA A 90 15.87 4.68 -11.09
N SER A 91 17.07 5.25 -10.91
CA SER A 91 18.36 4.58 -11.19
C SER A 91 18.60 3.30 -10.38
N THR A 92 17.90 3.09 -9.26
CA THR A 92 17.98 1.84 -8.48
C THR A 92 16.72 1.00 -8.59
N VAL A 93 15.55 1.57 -8.30
CA VAL A 93 14.28 0.84 -8.26
C VAL A 93 13.08 1.78 -8.34
N TYR A 94 12.00 1.31 -8.94
CA TYR A 94 10.65 1.86 -8.76
C TYR A 94 9.70 0.77 -8.26
N TYR A 95 8.81 1.07 -7.31
CA TYR A 95 8.17 0.05 -6.50
C TYR A 95 6.89 0.50 -5.80
N ASP A 96 6.21 -0.49 -5.21
CA ASP A 96 5.00 -0.41 -4.39
C ASP A 96 3.92 0.52 -4.98
N PRO A 97 3.33 0.14 -6.13
CA PRO A 97 2.26 0.93 -6.75
C PRO A 97 1.05 1.05 -5.82
N ARG A 98 0.35 2.19 -5.89
CA ARG A 98 -1.02 2.38 -5.36
C ARG A 98 -1.90 3.03 -6.41
N ILE A 99 -3.12 2.54 -6.57
CA ILE A 99 -4.06 3.00 -7.60
C ILE A 99 -5.30 3.61 -6.92
N THR A 100 -5.56 4.88 -7.20
CA THR A 100 -6.79 5.57 -6.79
C THR A 100 -7.55 6.02 -8.03
N ARG A 101 -8.84 5.72 -8.14
CA ARG A 101 -9.71 6.33 -9.15
C ARG A 101 -10.33 7.61 -8.60
N ILE A 102 -10.10 8.73 -9.27
CA ILE A 102 -10.62 10.05 -8.87
C ILE A 102 -10.78 10.94 -10.10
N ASP A 103 -11.85 11.73 -10.14
CA ASP A 103 -12.23 12.57 -11.29
C ASP A 103 -12.29 11.80 -12.63
N GLY A 104 -12.79 10.57 -12.61
CA GLY A 104 -12.99 9.74 -13.80
C GLY A 104 -11.74 9.02 -14.34
N GLU A 105 -10.56 9.22 -13.74
CA GLU A 105 -9.30 8.65 -14.21
C GLU A 105 -8.58 7.92 -13.06
N TYR A 106 -7.78 6.92 -13.39
CA TYR A 106 -6.92 6.23 -12.44
C TYR A 106 -5.61 7.01 -12.24
N LYS A 107 -5.26 7.27 -10.99
CA LYS A 107 -3.97 7.82 -10.57
C LYS A 107 -3.16 6.70 -9.93
N ILE A 108 -1.96 6.48 -10.46
CA ILE A 108 -1.06 5.41 -10.01
C ILE A 108 0.18 6.04 -9.40
N LEU A 109 0.39 5.83 -8.10
CA LEU A 109 1.56 6.33 -7.39
C LEU A 109 2.59 5.23 -7.24
N VAL A 110 3.84 5.51 -7.62
CA VAL A 110 4.95 4.56 -7.59
C VAL A 110 6.13 5.23 -6.89
N ALA A 111 6.69 4.60 -5.86
CA ALA A 111 7.93 5.07 -5.27
C ALA A 111 9.07 4.88 -6.27
N VAL A 112 9.93 5.87 -6.47
CA VAL A 112 11.10 5.81 -7.35
C VAL A 112 12.33 6.18 -6.55
N GLN A 113 13.37 5.38 -6.63
CA GLN A 113 14.53 5.51 -5.78
C GLN A 113 15.82 5.52 -6.60
N SER A 114 16.67 6.48 -6.24
CA SER A 114 18.05 6.58 -6.68
C SER A 114 18.98 6.11 -5.57
N THR A 115 20.29 6.27 -5.78
CA THR A 115 21.31 5.97 -4.77
C THR A 115 21.30 6.93 -3.57
N SER A 116 20.61 8.07 -3.67
CA SER A 116 20.64 9.12 -2.65
C SER A 116 19.26 9.52 -2.10
N GLU A 117 18.18 9.25 -2.84
CA GLU A 117 16.85 9.74 -2.50
C GLU A 117 15.73 8.83 -2.99
N CYS A 118 14.55 8.95 -2.36
CA CYS A 118 13.31 8.35 -2.84
C CYS A 118 12.25 9.44 -3.06
N ARG A 119 11.65 9.43 -4.25
CA ARG A 119 10.55 10.29 -4.68
C ARG A 119 9.33 9.42 -4.97
N VAL A 120 8.20 10.04 -5.25
CA VAL A 120 7.00 9.32 -5.73
C VAL A 120 6.60 9.89 -7.07
N ALA A 121 6.57 9.03 -8.10
CA ALA A 121 6.04 9.33 -9.41
C ALA A 121 4.52 9.11 -9.43
N MET A 122 3.80 10.01 -10.09
CA MET A 122 2.39 9.85 -10.42
C MET A 122 2.26 9.56 -11.90
N PHE A 123 1.53 8.49 -12.20
CA PHE A 123 1.04 8.16 -13.52
C PHE A 123 -0.48 8.31 -13.57
N ARG A 124 -1.01 8.41 -14.78
CA ARG A 124 -2.45 8.38 -15.03
C ARG A 124 -2.81 7.31 -16.06
N SER A 125 -4.04 6.81 -15.97
CA SER A 125 -4.61 5.87 -16.93
C SER A 125 -6.12 5.97 -16.97
N ASN A 126 -6.72 5.81 -18.15
CA ASN A 126 -8.18 5.78 -18.30
C ASN A 126 -8.75 4.36 -18.24
N ASP A 127 -7.97 3.36 -18.65
CA ASP A 127 -8.43 1.99 -18.89
C ASP A 127 -7.59 0.90 -18.20
N LEU A 128 -6.51 1.30 -17.51
CA LEU A 128 -5.53 0.44 -16.85
C LEU A 128 -4.70 -0.42 -17.83
N ASN A 129 -4.74 -0.15 -19.13
CA ASN A 129 -3.92 -0.84 -20.13
C ASN A 129 -2.60 -0.12 -20.37
N GLU A 130 -2.65 1.20 -20.47
CA GLU A 130 -1.49 2.07 -20.64
C GLU A 130 -1.40 3.07 -19.49
N ILE A 131 -0.19 3.52 -19.20
CA ILE A 131 0.07 4.53 -18.18
C ILE A 131 0.88 5.68 -18.76
N GLU A 132 0.52 6.91 -18.39
CA GLU A 132 1.25 8.11 -18.77
C GLU A 132 1.85 8.76 -17.53
N PHE A 133 3.16 9.05 -17.57
CA PHE A 133 3.82 9.78 -16.49
C PHE A 133 3.31 11.22 -16.43
N VAL A 134 2.96 11.69 -15.23
CA VAL A 134 2.42 13.04 -15.02
C VAL A 134 3.47 13.93 -14.34
N ASN A 135 3.87 13.59 -13.11
CA ASN A 135 4.84 14.36 -12.35
C ASN A 135 5.36 13.59 -11.12
N TYR A 136 6.40 14.10 -10.49
CA TYR A 136 6.81 13.69 -9.15
C TYR A 136 6.08 14.50 -8.08
N LEU A 137 5.65 13.82 -7.03
CA LEU A 137 4.73 14.34 -6.02
C LEU A 137 5.42 14.94 -4.79
N GLY A 138 6.40 15.82 -5.01
CA GLY A 138 7.07 16.58 -3.95
C GLY A 138 8.56 16.25 -3.79
N ALA A 139 9.17 16.88 -2.79
CA ALA A 139 10.59 16.73 -2.50
C ALA A 139 10.89 15.39 -1.79
N PRO A 140 12.05 14.77 -2.06
CA PRO A 140 12.54 13.62 -1.31
C PRO A 140 13.00 14.01 0.10
N ASP A 141 13.14 13.08 1.04
CA ASP A 141 12.95 11.62 0.93
C ASP A 141 11.53 11.21 1.40
N ASN A 142 10.75 10.59 0.52
CA ASN A 142 9.36 10.24 0.79
C ASN A 142 8.90 8.99 0.01
N ARG A 143 8.00 8.20 0.59
CA ARG A 143 7.43 6.99 -0.03
C ARG A 143 6.03 6.68 0.51
N ASN A 144 5.43 5.60 0.01
CA ASN A 144 4.13 5.08 0.47
C ASN A 144 2.95 6.03 0.27
N MET A 145 3.00 6.96 -0.68
CA MET A 145 1.89 7.89 -0.87
C MET A 145 0.63 7.18 -1.36
N VAL A 146 -0.52 7.62 -0.87
CA VAL A 146 -1.85 7.19 -1.32
C VAL A 146 -2.77 8.40 -1.44
N ILE A 147 -3.49 8.52 -2.54
CA ILE A 147 -4.48 9.60 -2.76
C ILE A 147 -5.84 9.12 -2.24
N PHE A 148 -6.57 9.99 -1.55
CA PHE A 148 -7.95 9.73 -1.17
C PHE A 148 -8.83 9.66 -2.44
N PRO A 149 -9.86 8.79 -2.47
CA PRO A 149 -10.73 8.66 -3.64
C PRO A 149 -11.69 9.85 -3.80
N GLU A 150 -11.68 10.80 -2.85
CA GLU A 150 -12.53 11.99 -2.86
C GLU A 150 -11.73 13.22 -2.43
N LYS A 151 -12.22 14.39 -2.83
CA LYS A 151 -11.69 15.69 -2.41
C LYS A 151 -12.17 16.02 -0.99
N SER A 152 -11.41 16.84 -0.28
CA SER A 152 -11.84 17.47 0.96
C SER A 152 -13.06 18.37 0.71
N LYS A 153 -13.76 18.72 1.79
CA LYS A 153 -14.95 19.59 1.77
C LYS A 153 -14.72 20.95 1.09
N ASP A 154 -13.49 21.46 1.10
CA ASP A 154 -13.09 22.69 0.42
C ASP A 154 -12.65 22.48 -1.05
N GLY A 155 -12.84 21.27 -1.60
CA GLY A 155 -12.61 20.96 -3.00
C GLY A 155 -11.17 20.57 -3.36
N ARG A 156 -10.29 20.37 -2.38
CA ARG A 156 -8.88 20.02 -2.61
C ARG A 156 -8.66 18.50 -2.60
N TYR A 157 -7.69 18.04 -3.37
CA TYR A 157 -7.22 16.66 -3.27
C TYR A 157 -6.50 16.44 -1.95
N MET A 158 -6.58 15.22 -1.43
CA MET A 158 -5.88 14.80 -0.22
C MET A 158 -5.02 13.59 -0.53
N ARG A 159 -3.87 13.50 0.13
CA ARG A 159 -3.04 12.29 0.14
C ARG A 159 -2.55 11.99 1.53
N LEU A 160 -2.36 10.70 1.84
CA LEU A 160 -1.49 10.29 2.92
C LEU A 160 -0.10 10.01 2.37
N GLU A 161 0.92 10.29 3.18
CA GLU A 161 2.31 10.11 2.81
C GLU A 161 3.18 9.79 4.01
N ARG A 162 4.42 9.38 3.75
CA ARG A 162 5.36 8.96 4.78
C ARG A 162 6.75 9.48 4.47
N PRO A 163 7.05 10.75 4.83
CA PRO A 163 8.40 11.29 4.76
C PRO A 163 9.34 10.37 5.53
N ASN A 164 10.42 9.95 4.87
CA ASN A 164 11.43 9.13 5.51
C ASN A 164 12.31 10.06 6.33
N LEU A 165 12.58 9.69 7.58
CA LEU A 165 13.47 10.46 8.44
C LEU A 165 14.77 9.66 8.61
N PRO A 166 15.79 9.86 7.74
CA PRO A 166 17.10 9.21 7.88
C PRO A 166 17.70 9.37 9.28
N ALA A 167 17.56 10.56 9.86
CA ALA A 167 17.99 10.88 11.23
C ALA A 167 17.33 9.99 12.32
N LYS A 168 16.22 9.31 12.00
CA LYS A 168 15.54 8.36 12.89
C LYS A 168 15.66 6.91 12.41
N GLY A 169 16.67 6.59 11.59
CA GLY A 169 16.89 5.25 11.04
C GLY A 169 15.84 4.86 10.01
N GLY A 170 15.24 5.83 9.31
CA GLY A 170 14.20 5.60 8.28
C GLY A 170 12.80 5.38 8.84
N LYS A 171 12.59 5.55 10.16
CA LYS A 171 11.27 5.60 10.79
C LYS A 171 10.50 6.81 10.26
N GLY A 172 9.19 6.68 10.07
CA GLY A 172 8.34 7.83 9.81
C GLY A 172 6.92 7.65 10.33
N ASP A 173 6.27 8.79 10.50
CA ASP A 173 4.87 8.93 10.88
C ASP A 173 4.03 9.07 9.59
N ILE A 174 2.72 8.84 9.65
CA ILE A 174 1.79 9.16 8.55
C ILE A 174 1.49 10.65 8.58
N TRP A 175 1.59 11.30 7.42
CA TRP A 175 1.21 12.69 7.18
C TRP A 175 0.11 12.78 6.14
N LEU A 176 -0.61 13.89 6.14
CA LEU A 176 -1.62 14.25 5.15
C LEU A 176 -1.25 15.60 4.56
N SER A 177 -1.34 15.71 3.23
CA SER A 177 -1.18 16.96 2.51
C SER A 177 -2.35 17.20 1.56
N HIS A 178 -2.59 18.47 1.24
CA HIS A 178 -3.64 18.90 0.32
C HIS A 178 -3.04 19.43 -0.99
N SER A 179 -3.82 19.36 -2.06
CA SER A 179 -3.46 19.94 -3.36
C SER A 179 -4.68 20.51 -4.09
N PRO A 180 -4.56 21.64 -4.80
CA PRO A 180 -5.62 22.12 -5.67
C PRO A 180 -5.69 21.37 -7.02
N ASP A 181 -4.64 20.65 -7.42
CA ASP A 181 -4.46 20.20 -8.81
C ASP A 181 -3.74 18.84 -8.98
N LEU A 182 -3.50 18.09 -7.90
CA LEU A 182 -2.68 16.86 -7.81
C LEU A 182 -1.18 17.05 -8.07
N ILE A 183 -0.71 18.27 -8.32
CA ILE A 183 0.67 18.58 -8.68
C ILE A 183 1.35 19.34 -7.54
N HIS A 184 0.73 20.41 -7.05
CA HIS A 184 1.26 21.27 -6.01
C HIS A 184 0.67 20.86 -4.66
N TRP A 185 1.51 20.37 -3.76
CA TRP A 185 1.09 19.83 -2.47
C TRP A 185 1.61 20.68 -1.30
N GLY A 186 0.75 20.91 -0.31
CA GLY A 186 1.05 21.72 0.85
C GLY A 186 0.10 21.45 2.01
N ASP A 187 0.08 22.35 3.00
CA ASP A 187 -0.74 22.25 4.21
C ASP A 187 -0.60 20.91 4.94
N ALA A 188 0.65 20.43 5.02
CA ALA A 188 0.97 19.14 5.59
C ALA A 188 0.63 19.09 7.09
N ARG A 189 -0.11 18.05 7.49
CA ARG A 189 -0.49 17.78 8.87
C ARG A 189 -0.10 16.35 9.23
N ARG A 190 0.47 16.17 10.41
CA ARG A 190 0.77 14.83 10.91
C ARG A 190 -0.51 14.15 11.36
N VAL A 191 -0.72 12.92 10.90
CA VAL A 191 -1.93 12.12 11.16
C VAL A 191 -1.67 11.10 12.25
N PHE A 192 -0.72 10.19 12.03
CA PHE A 192 -0.54 9.03 12.90
C PHE A 192 0.93 8.80 13.22
N ARG A 193 1.26 8.90 14.51
CA ARG A 193 2.60 8.74 15.04
C ARG A 193 2.91 7.30 15.39
N THR A 194 4.14 6.89 15.13
CA THR A 194 4.72 5.62 15.61
C THR A 194 4.55 5.42 17.13
N SER A 195 4.62 6.49 17.92
CA SER A 195 4.44 6.40 19.37
C SER A 195 3.01 6.07 19.81
N GLN A 196 1.99 6.27 18.96
CA GLN A 196 0.59 6.04 19.33
C GLN A 196 0.23 4.55 19.37
N ALA A 197 0.88 3.72 18.55
CA ALA A 197 0.71 2.26 18.49
C ALA A 197 2.05 1.56 18.79
N TRP A 198 2.74 2.01 19.84
CA TRP A 198 4.13 1.67 20.14
C TRP A 198 4.38 0.15 20.22
N ASN A 199 3.38 -0.63 20.62
CA ASN A 199 3.52 -2.07 20.83
C ASN A 199 3.70 -2.87 19.52
N TYR A 200 3.50 -2.29 18.34
CA TYR A 200 3.81 -2.94 17.05
C TYR A 200 4.31 -2.00 15.94
N THR A 201 4.56 -0.71 16.23
CA THR A 201 5.01 0.29 15.22
C THR A 201 6.33 1.02 15.58
N LEU A 202 7.10 0.52 16.56
CA LEU A 202 8.35 1.18 17.00
C LEU A 202 9.40 1.37 15.91
N GLY A 203 9.39 0.53 14.89
CA GLY A 203 10.24 0.60 13.69
C GLY A 203 9.70 1.54 12.59
N GLY A 204 8.50 2.08 12.74
CA GLY A 204 7.83 2.91 11.73
C GLY A 204 6.41 2.45 11.45
N LEU A 205 5.62 3.33 10.84
CA LEU A 205 4.41 2.96 10.11
C LEU A 205 4.26 3.80 8.84
N GLY A 206 3.37 3.40 7.95
CA GLY A 206 3.06 4.18 6.76
C GLY A 206 1.73 3.77 6.14
N PRO A 207 1.06 4.70 5.43
CA PRO A 207 -0.19 4.35 4.78
C PRO A 207 0.10 3.34 3.69
N SER A 208 -0.82 2.41 3.48
CA SER A 208 -0.57 1.25 2.61
C SER A 208 -1.59 1.12 1.50
N THR A 209 -2.86 1.40 1.80
CA THR A 209 -3.98 1.26 0.86
C THR A 209 -4.73 2.58 0.72
N VAL A 210 -5.41 2.78 -0.42
CA VAL A 210 -6.29 3.92 -0.67
C VAL A 210 -7.35 4.02 0.43
N PRO A 211 -7.51 5.16 1.13
CA PRO A 211 -8.53 5.32 2.17
C PRO A 211 -9.93 4.95 1.66
N TYR A 212 -10.71 4.25 2.48
CA TYR A 212 -12.07 3.84 2.14
C TYR A 212 -13.07 4.62 3.00
N ARG A 213 -14.03 5.28 2.36
CA ARG A 213 -15.04 6.06 3.07
C ARG A 213 -16.07 5.13 3.72
N THR A 214 -16.32 5.31 5.00
CA THR A 214 -17.44 4.67 5.72
C THR A 214 -18.36 5.73 6.30
N SER A 215 -19.48 5.30 6.89
CA SER A 215 -20.36 6.19 7.67
C SER A 215 -19.70 6.71 8.96
N GLU A 216 -18.62 6.06 9.42
CA GLU A 216 -17.95 6.37 10.68
C GLU A 216 -16.63 7.14 10.50
N GLY A 217 -16.07 7.18 9.29
CA GLY A 217 -14.76 7.76 9.03
C GLY A 217 -14.08 7.25 7.76
N TRP A 218 -12.86 7.71 7.52
CA TRP A 218 -11.98 7.14 6.52
C TRP A 218 -11.22 5.94 7.10
N LEU A 219 -11.53 4.74 6.62
CA LEU A 219 -10.80 3.53 6.97
C LEU A 219 -9.49 3.46 6.18
N ILE A 220 -8.38 3.47 6.92
CA ILE A 220 -7.04 3.24 6.39
C ILE A 220 -6.49 1.91 6.88
N ILE A 221 -5.78 1.22 5.99
CA ILE A 221 -4.89 0.11 6.34
C ILE A 221 -3.45 0.62 6.19
N PHE A 222 -2.62 0.33 7.17
CA PHE A 222 -1.23 0.76 7.24
C PHE A 222 -0.30 -0.42 7.57
N HIS A 223 0.92 -0.38 7.07
CA HIS A 223 1.97 -1.28 7.55
C HIS A 223 2.55 -0.73 8.85
N ALA A 224 2.93 -1.64 9.72
CA ALA A 224 3.49 -1.40 11.03
C ALA A 224 4.79 -2.20 11.17
N ILE A 225 5.85 -1.55 11.63
CA ILE A 225 7.16 -2.16 11.74
C ILE A 225 7.50 -2.31 13.21
N MET A 226 7.84 -3.53 13.63
CA MET A 226 8.47 -3.79 14.92
C MET A 226 9.92 -4.22 14.71
N ASN A 227 10.85 -3.54 15.37
CA ASN A 227 12.25 -3.94 15.36
C ASN A 227 12.48 -4.91 16.53
N ASN A 228 12.79 -6.15 16.21
CA ASN A 228 13.24 -7.16 17.15
C ASN A 228 14.78 -7.13 17.25
N CYS A 229 15.37 -7.97 18.11
CA CYS A 229 16.82 -7.99 18.32
C CYS A 229 17.62 -8.26 17.04
N THR A 230 17.08 -9.07 16.13
CA THR A 230 17.77 -9.53 14.91
C THR A 230 16.99 -9.26 13.63
N THR A 231 15.70 -8.96 13.71
CA THR A 231 14.80 -8.87 12.55
C THR A 231 13.93 -7.62 12.60
N ARG A 232 13.30 -7.30 11.47
CA ARG A 232 12.21 -6.32 11.39
C ARG A 232 10.96 -7.08 10.99
N GLU A 233 9.94 -7.02 11.81
CA GLU A 233 8.64 -7.60 11.50
C GLU A 233 7.76 -6.52 10.85
N TYR A 234 7.22 -6.82 9.67
CA TYR A 234 6.21 -5.99 9.02
C TYR A 234 4.84 -6.64 9.18
N SER A 235 4.00 -5.95 9.94
CA SER A 235 2.63 -6.35 10.26
C SER A 235 1.65 -5.30 9.73
N VAL A 236 0.35 -5.58 9.83
CA VAL A 236 -0.73 -4.74 9.28
C VAL A 236 -1.62 -4.23 10.40
N GLY A 237 -1.89 -2.93 10.42
CA GLY A 237 -2.88 -2.31 11.30
C GLY A 237 -3.98 -1.60 10.51
N ALA A 238 -5.04 -1.19 11.22
CA ALA A 238 -6.11 -0.36 10.68
C ALA A 238 -6.43 0.82 11.59
N ALA A 239 -6.87 1.92 10.98
CA ALA A 239 -7.31 3.11 11.69
C ALA A 239 -8.48 3.79 10.97
N LEU A 240 -9.28 4.48 11.75
CA LEU A 240 -10.40 5.30 11.31
C LEU A 240 -10.04 6.76 11.50
N LEU A 241 -10.03 7.53 10.42
CA LEU A 241 -9.79 8.97 10.43
C LEU A 241 -11.11 9.73 10.32
N ASP A 242 -11.15 10.96 10.83
CA ASP A 242 -12.32 11.83 10.71
C ASP A 242 -12.66 12.14 9.24
N LEU A 243 -13.95 12.21 8.89
CA LEU A 243 -14.41 12.43 7.52
C LEU A 243 -14.07 13.83 6.98
N ASP A 244 -14.24 14.86 7.82
CA ASP A 244 -14.06 16.26 7.45
C ASP A 244 -12.63 16.73 7.73
N GLU A 245 -11.98 16.17 8.75
CA GLU A 245 -10.63 16.50 9.17
C GLU A 245 -9.73 15.26 9.22
N PRO A 246 -9.37 14.62 8.08
CA PRO A 246 -8.74 13.30 8.06
C PRO A 246 -7.32 13.23 8.66
N TRP A 247 -6.77 14.36 9.12
CA TRP A 247 -5.58 14.38 9.96
C TRP A 247 -5.84 13.98 11.42
N LYS A 248 -7.11 13.79 11.82
CA LYS A 248 -7.50 13.31 13.15
C LYS A 248 -7.77 11.81 13.10
N VAL A 249 -6.97 11.04 13.84
CA VAL A 249 -7.22 9.61 14.08
C VAL A 249 -8.30 9.50 15.16
N LEU A 250 -9.47 8.95 14.81
CA LEU A 250 -10.57 8.69 15.73
C LEU A 250 -10.32 7.41 16.53
N HIS A 251 -9.99 6.34 15.80
CA HIS A 251 -9.83 4.99 16.32
C HIS A 251 -8.71 4.26 15.56
N PHE A 252 -8.07 3.29 16.19
CA PHE A 252 -7.04 2.46 15.56
C PHE A 252 -6.84 1.19 16.37
N THR A 253 -6.49 0.10 15.69
CA THR A 253 -6.31 -1.21 16.30
C THR A 253 -5.12 -1.18 17.27
N LYS A 254 -5.30 -1.64 18.53
CA LYS A 254 -4.14 -1.78 19.45
C LYS A 254 -3.23 -2.95 19.12
N HIS A 255 -3.64 -3.87 18.25
CA HIS A 255 -2.79 -4.97 17.78
C HIS A 255 -2.84 -5.09 16.25
N PRO A 256 -1.89 -5.81 15.63
CA PRO A 256 -1.97 -6.12 14.22
C PRO A 256 -3.23 -6.91 13.85
N ILE A 257 -3.83 -6.59 12.71
CA ILE A 257 -4.93 -7.36 12.11
C ILE A 257 -4.44 -8.45 11.15
N LEU A 258 -3.16 -8.39 10.76
CA LEU A 258 -2.40 -9.44 10.06
C LEU A 258 -0.92 -9.27 10.44
N TYR A 259 -0.21 -10.36 10.69
CA TYR A 259 1.20 -10.39 11.09
C TYR A 259 1.87 -11.65 10.54
N PRO A 260 3.18 -11.65 10.23
CA PRO A 260 3.86 -12.79 9.61
C PRO A 260 3.71 -14.08 10.43
N ARG A 261 3.30 -15.16 9.77
CA ARG A 261 3.10 -16.48 10.40
C ARG A 261 3.28 -17.64 9.43
N ALA A 262 2.80 -17.51 8.20
CA ALA A 262 2.91 -18.58 7.20
C ALA A 262 4.33 -18.65 6.63
N ASP A 263 4.78 -19.82 6.18
CA ASP A 263 6.15 -20.02 5.69
C ASP A 263 6.56 -19.01 4.60
N TYR A 264 5.63 -18.67 3.70
CA TYR A 264 5.83 -17.69 2.63
C TYR A 264 5.90 -16.22 3.10
N GLU A 265 5.56 -15.94 4.36
CA GLU A 265 5.71 -14.63 5.02
C GLU A 265 6.96 -14.58 5.90
N MET A 266 7.38 -15.75 6.39
CA MET A 266 8.54 -15.90 7.26
C MET A 266 9.84 -15.97 6.46
N THR A 267 9.82 -16.62 5.29
CA THR A 267 11.03 -16.89 4.49
C THR A 267 10.91 -16.31 3.07
N GLY A 268 11.94 -15.59 2.62
CA GLY A 268 11.98 -14.98 1.29
C GLY A 268 13.21 -14.08 1.11
N LEU A 269 13.12 -13.12 0.19
CA LEU A 269 14.14 -12.07 0.01
C LEU A 269 14.29 -11.19 1.25
N VAL A 270 13.18 -10.94 1.95
CA VAL A 270 13.14 -10.27 3.26
C VAL A 270 12.27 -11.08 4.19
N GLU A 271 12.83 -11.55 5.30
CA GLU A 271 12.09 -12.36 6.29
C GLU A 271 11.06 -11.53 7.09
N HIS A 272 10.01 -12.20 7.58
CA HIS A 272 8.98 -11.64 8.47
C HIS A 272 8.22 -10.43 7.89
N VAL A 273 7.67 -10.57 6.67
CA VAL A 273 6.96 -9.48 5.99
C VAL A 273 5.53 -9.85 5.59
N CYS A 274 4.57 -9.07 6.08
CA CYS A 274 3.24 -8.88 5.50
C CYS A 274 3.05 -7.39 5.17
N PHE A 275 3.20 -7.01 3.90
CA PHE A 275 3.18 -5.61 3.48
C PHE A 275 1.98 -5.28 2.57
N PRO A 276 0.93 -4.59 3.06
CA PRO A 276 -0.26 -4.29 2.29
C PRO A 276 -0.01 -3.15 1.29
N CYS A 277 -0.56 -3.30 0.09
CA CYS A 277 -0.50 -2.27 -0.97
C CYS A 277 -1.86 -1.96 -1.60
N GLY A 278 -2.79 -2.93 -1.62
CA GLY A 278 -4.13 -2.74 -2.16
C GLY A 278 -5.21 -3.30 -1.24
N LYS A 279 -6.40 -2.70 -1.28
CA LYS A 279 -7.60 -3.32 -0.73
C LYS A 279 -8.79 -3.11 -1.65
N ILE A 280 -9.69 -4.08 -1.67
CA ILE A 280 -10.98 -4.01 -2.35
C ILE A 280 -12.04 -4.34 -1.31
N VAL A 281 -13.07 -3.48 -1.22
CA VAL A 281 -14.26 -3.72 -0.41
C VAL A 281 -15.37 -4.11 -1.38
N GLU A 282 -15.89 -5.32 -1.24
CA GLU A 282 -16.98 -5.87 -2.04
C GLU A 282 -18.35 -5.37 -1.52
N ASP A 283 -19.38 -5.49 -2.37
CA ASP A 283 -20.73 -5.02 -2.06
C ASP A 283 -21.37 -5.73 -0.86
N ASP A 284 -20.94 -6.97 -0.57
CA ASP A 284 -21.38 -7.75 0.59
C ASP A 284 -20.63 -7.40 1.90
N GLY A 285 -19.72 -6.42 1.85
CA GLY A 285 -18.89 -6.01 2.98
C GLY A 285 -17.62 -6.83 3.17
N THR A 286 -17.34 -7.82 2.31
CA THR A 286 -16.07 -8.54 2.30
C THR A 286 -14.94 -7.59 1.92
N VAL A 287 -13.82 -7.66 2.65
CA VAL A 287 -12.62 -6.87 2.37
C VAL A 287 -11.49 -7.80 1.97
N LYS A 288 -11.00 -7.67 0.74
CA LYS A 288 -9.78 -8.34 0.24
C LYS A 288 -8.60 -7.39 0.42
N VAL A 289 -7.59 -7.80 1.18
CA VAL A 289 -6.35 -7.04 1.41
C VAL A 289 -5.20 -7.75 0.70
N TYR A 290 -4.64 -7.11 -0.32
CA TYR A 290 -3.52 -7.62 -1.10
C TYR A 290 -2.21 -7.18 -0.46
N TYR A 291 -1.35 -8.14 -0.16
CA TYR A 291 -0.10 -7.90 0.54
C TYR A 291 1.07 -8.70 -0.04
N GLY A 292 2.25 -8.07 -0.08
CA GLY A 292 3.49 -8.77 -0.34
C GLY A 292 3.90 -9.60 0.88
N ALA A 293 4.33 -10.84 0.62
CA ALA A 293 4.83 -11.75 1.64
C ALA A 293 6.33 -12.02 1.43
N ALA A 294 7.10 -11.81 2.49
CA ALA A 294 8.55 -11.96 2.52
C ALA A 294 9.33 -11.27 1.37
N ASP A 295 8.81 -10.16 0.83
CA ASP A 295 9.28 -9.50 -0.40
C ASP A 295 9.53 -10.49 -1.57
N THR A 296 8.71 -11.53 -1.69
CA THR A 296 8.94 -12.65 -2.62
C THR A 296 7.70 -13.02 -3.44
N VAL A 297 6.56 -13.16 -2.77
CA VAL A 297 5.30 -13.57 -3.40
C VAL A 297 4.17 -12.60 -3.03
N GLN A 298 3.11 -12.62 -3.82
CA GLN A 298 1.95 -11.78 -3.62
C GLN A 298 0.79 -12.63 -3.09
N CYS A 299 0.18 -12.15 -2.01
CA CYS A 299 -0.86 -12.85 -1.27
C CYS A 299 -2.11 -11.98 -1.10
N VAL A 300 -3.19 -12.62 -0.65
CA VAL A 300 -4.43 -11.94 -0.24
C VAL A 300 -4.92 -12.49 1.10
N ALA A 301 -5.46 -11.62 1.94
CA ALA A 301 -6.19 -11.98 3.14
C ALA A 301 -7.59 -11.35 3.09
N THR A 302 -8.58 -12.03 3.63
CA THR A 302 -9.98 -11.61 3.63
C THR A 302 -10.49 -11.36 5.04
N GLY A 303 -11.39 -10.40 5.18
CA GLY A 303 -12.14 -10.13 6.41
C GLY A 303 -13.44 -9.44 6.06
N THR A 304 -14.16 -8.93 7.06
CA THR A 304 -15.35 -8.11 6.83
C THR A 304 -15.08 -6.67 7.23
N LEU A 305 -15.74 -5.72 6.58
CA LEU A 305 -15.64 -4.30 6.92
C LEU A 305 -16.03 -4.08 8.39
N ASP A 306 -17.11 -4.73 8.84
CA ASP A 306 -17.60 -4.65 10.21
C ASP A 306 -16.58 -5.14 11.23
N ASP A 307 -15.88 -6.25 10.95
CA ASP A 307 -14.84 -6.77 11.84
C ASP A 307 -13.65 -5.82 11.95
N ILE A 308 -13.21 -5.23 10.83
CA ILE A 308 -12.10 -4.26 10.81
C ILE A 308 -12.49 -3.00 11.59
N LEU A 309 -13.71 -2.48 11.39
CA LEU A 309 -14.23 -1.32 12.11
C LEU A 309 -14.40 -1.62 13.60
N PHE A 310 -14.91 -2.80 13.94
CA PHE A 310 -15.01 -3.27 15.32
C PHE A 310 -13.63 -3.30 15.99
N ALA A 311 -12.62 -3.87 15.33
CA ALA A 311 -11.26 -3.92 15.85
C ALA A 311 -10.67 -2.53 16.07
N CYS A 312 -10.88 -1.58 15.15
CA CYS A 312 -10.39 -0.21 15.33
C CYS A 312 -10.94 0.45 16.61
N LYS A 313 -12.22 0.20 16.92
CA LYS A 313 -12.96 0.83 18.02
C LYS A 313 -12.76 0.15 19.37
N ASN A 314 -12.63 -1.17 19.37
CA ASN A 314 -12.76 -1.99 20.58
C ASN A 314 -11.49 -2.74 20.98
N TRP A 315 -10.50 -2.85 20.08
CA TRP A 315 -9.22 -3.46 20.39
C TRP A 315 -8.19 -2.39 20.65
#